data_AF-A0A8H7IGU0-F1
#
_entry.id   AF-A0A8H7IGU0-F1
#
_cell.length_a   1.000
_cell.length_b   1.000
_cell.length_c   1.000
_cell.angle_alpha   90.00
_cell.angle_beta   90.00
_cell.angle_gamma   90.00
#
_symmetry.space_group_name_H-M   'P 1'
#
loop_
_entity.id
_entity.type
_entity.pdbx_description
1 polymer ?
#
loop_
_entity_poly.entity_id
_entity_poly.type
_entity_poly.pdbx_seq_one_letter_code
_entity_poly.pdbx_strand_id
1 'polypeptide(L)'
;MFRAGLRSSSATGNNPIRISVRLLSDEVRKTIDNAVKSKPLVLFMKGTPDIPQCGFSRAVIQILGLHEVPKEKMQTYNVLEDQELRNSIKEYS
;
A
#
# COMPACT_ATOMS: atom_id res chain seq x y z
N MET A 1 59.49 -13.02 -16.97
CA MET A 1 58.24 -13.55 -17.58
C MET A 1 57.07 -12.83 -16.92
N PHE A 2 56.64 -11.69 -17.47
CA PHE A 2 55.63 -11.50 -18.53
C PHE A 2 54.23 -11.16 -17.95
N ARG A 3 53.99 -9.84 -17.87
CA ARG A 3 52.77 -9.01 -18.05
C ARG A 3 51.38 -9.65 -17.95
N ALA A 4 50.47 -8.97 -17.23
CA ALA A 4 49.24 -8.28 -17.71
C ALA A 4 48.21 -8.19 -16.55
N GLY A 5 47.43 -7.14 -16.32
CA GLY A 5 47.23 -5.91 -17.07
C GLY A 5 46.43 -4.89 -16.25
N LEU A 6 46.66 -3.62 -16.55
CA LEU A 6 45.82 -2.48 -16.21
C LEU A 6 44.45 -2.62 -16.89
N ARG A 7 43.37 -2.27 -16.17
CA ARG A 7 42.31 -1.42 -16.72
C ARG A 7 41.52 -0.76 -15.60
N SER A 8 41.77 0.55 -15.47
CA SER A 8 40.82 1.54 -15.00
C SER A 8 39.54 1.44 -15.81
N SER A 9 38.38 1.53 -15.16
CA SER A 9 37.24 2.30 -15.65
C SER A 9 36.20 2.50 -14.54
N SER A 10 36.02 3.78 -14.23
CA SER A 10 34.91 4.42 -13.53
C SER A 10 33.55 3.78 -13.81
N ALA A 11 32.92 3.22 -12.77
CA ALA A 11 31.47 3.07 -12.75
C ALA A 11 30.88 4.35 -12.14
N THR A 12 30.72 5.39 -12.96
CA THR A 12 29.81 6.50 -12.67
C THR A 12 28.40 5.96 -12.84
N GLY A 13 27.91 5.26 -11.82
CA GLY A 13 26.52 4.85 -11.71
C GLY A 13 25.68 6.08 -11.40
N ASN A 14 25.30 6.83 -12.45
CA ASN A 14 24.14 7.71 -12.42
C ASN A 14 22.96 6.83 -11.99
N ASN A 15 22.64 6.82 -10.71
CA ASN A 15 21.44 6.21 -10.20
C ASN A 15 20.40 7.33 -10.21
N PRO A 16 19.63 7.53 -11.29
CA PRO A 16 18.48 8.40 -11.18
C PRO A 16 17.70 7.81 -10.03
N ILE A 17 17.48 8.61 -8.99
CA ILE A 17 16.56 8.25 -7.91
C ILE A 17 15.35 7.69 -8.63
N ARG A 18 15.13 6.38 -8.50
CA ARG A 18 13.91 5.72 -8.96
C ARG A 18 12.84 6.26 -8.04
N ILE A 19 12.45 7.52 -8.26
CA ILE A 19 11.15 8.03 -7.85
C ILE A 19 10.24 7.06 -8.58
N SER A 20 9.80 6.06 -7.83
CA SER A 20 8.86 5.06 -8.31
C SER A 20 7.57 5.83 -8.41
N VAL A 21 7.43 6.64 -9.46
CA VAL A 21 6.21 7.37 -9.77
C VAL A 21 5.23 6.26 -10.12
N ARG A 22 4.53 5.79 -9.10
CA ARG A 22 3.48 4.80 -9.19
C ARG A 22 2.33 5.48 -9.94
N LEU A 23 2.18 5.15 -11.22
CA LEU A 23 1.18 5.78 -12.09
C LEU A 23 -0.15 5.04 -11.92
N LEU A 24 -1.06 5.67 -11.19
CA LEU A 24 -2.44 5.23 -11.03
C LEU A 24 -3.31 5.80 -12.16
N SER A 25 -4.16 4.99 -12.80
CA SER A 25 -5.09 5.50 -13.81
C SER A 25 -6.18 6.39 -13.18
N ASP A 26 -6.71 7.31 -13.98
CA ASP A 26 -7.77 8.22 -13.52
C ASP A 26 -9.06 7.48 -13.16
N GLU A 27 -9.40 6.37 -13.83
CA GLU A 27 -10.58 5.57 -13.49
C GLU A 27 -10.42 4.88 -12.13
N VAL A 28 -9.24 4.29 -11.86
CA VAL A 28 -8.96 3.62 -10.58
C VAL A 28 -8.91 4.64 -9.46
N ARG A 29 -8.29 5.81 -9.68
CA ARG A 29 -8.29 6.91 -8.71
C ARG A 29 -9.71 7.36 -8.35
N LYS A 30 -10.59 7.56 -9.34
CA LYS A 30 -12.00 7.92 -9.11
C LYS A 30 -12.74 6.84 -8.32
N THR A 31 -12.46 5.58 -8.61
CA THR A 31 -13.08 4.44 -7.89
C THR A 31 -12.69 4.45 -6.42
N ILE A 32 -11.41 4.63 -6.12
CA ILE A 32 -10.91 4.74 -4.74
C ILE A 32 -11.45 6.00 -4.06
N ASP A 33 -11.50 7.14 -4.76
CA ASP A 33 -12.09 8.38 -4.24
C ASP A 33 -13.55 8.18 -3.78
N ASN A 34 -14.35 7.46 -4.58
CA ASN A 34 -15.72 7.14 -4.22
C ASN A 34 -15.76 6.17 -3.02
N ALA A 35 -14.88 5.17 -3.00
CA ALA A 35 -14.78 4.23 -1.89
C ALA A 35 -14.42 4.92 -0.57
N VAL A 36 -13.44 5.82 -0.54
CA VAL A 36 -13.03 6.54 0.68
C VAL A 36 -14.06 7.56 1.16
N LYS A 37 -14.89 8.10 0.26
CA LYS A 37 -15.99 9.02 0.59
C LYS A 37 -17.28 8.29 1.01
N SER A 38 -17.34 6.98 0.87
CA SER A 38 -18.57 6.20 1.11
C SER A 38 -19.00 6.18 2.58
N LYS A 39 -18.04 6.22 3.51
CA LYS A 39 -18.27 6.18 4.94
C LYS A 39 -17.30 7.11 5.68
N PRO A 40 -17.66 7.60 6.87
CA PRO A 40 -16.77 8.43 7.70
C PRO A 40 -15.43 7.76 8.02
N LEU A 41 -15.41 6.42 8.12
CA LEU A 41 -14.19 5.66 8.35
C LEU A 41 -14.10 4.52 7.31
N VAL A 42 -13.00 4.51 6.57
CA VAL A 42 -12.70 3.44 5.60
C VAL A 42 -11.36 2.82 5.95
N LEU A 43 -11.34 1.52 6.13
CA LEU A 43 -10.16 0.77 6.54
C LEU A 43 -9.79 -0.29 5.49
N PHE A 44 -8.66 -0.07 4.82
CA PHE A 44 -8.01 -1.08 3.98
C PHE A 44 -7.08 -1.92 4.86
N MET A 45 -7.40 -3.20 5.05
CA MET A 45 -6.69 -4.07 6.00
C MET A 45 -6.40 -5.45 5.41
N LYS A 46 -5.55 -6.22 6.10
CA LYS A 46 -5.26 -7.61 5.76
C LYS A 46 -6.17 -8.54 6.55
N GLY A 47 -7.03 -9.28 5.85
CA GLY A 47 -8.12 -10.05 6.45
C GLY A 47 -9.37 -9.19 6.65
N THR A 48 -10.26 -9.66 7.52
CA THR A 48 -11.52 -8.98 7.87
C THR A 48 -11.49 -8.55 9.35
N PRO A 49 -12.43 -7.68 9.80
CA PRO A 49 -12.53 -7.33 11.21
C PRO A 49 -12.66 -8.55 12.15
N ASP A 50 -13.39 -9.59 11.71
CA ASP A 50 -13.57 -10.82 12.48
C ASP A 50 -12.35 -11.74 12.42
N ILE A 51 -11.62 -11.73 11.29
CA ILE A 51 -10.45 -12.59 11.03
C ILE A 51 -9.28 -11.75 10.52
N PRO A 52 -8.60 -10.96 11.38
CA PRO A 52 -7.46 -10.14 10.96
C PRO A 52 -6.23 -11.03 10.74
N GLN A 53 -5.58 -10.89 9.58
CA GLN A 53 -4.46 -11.74 9.15
C GLN A 53 -3.09 -11.07 9.32
N CYS A 54 -3.02 -9.93 10.01
CA CYS A 54 -1.78 -9.20 10.28
C CYS A 54 -1.85 -8.51 11.64
N GLY A 55 -0.75 -8.52 12.40
CA GLY A 55 -0.69 -7.90 13.73
C GLY A 55 -1.08 -6.42 13.75
N PHE A 56 -0.65 -5.65 12.75
CA PHE A 56 -1.05 -4.25 12.60
C PHE A 56 -2.55 -4.09 12.34
N SER A 57 -3.11 -4.91 11.44
CA SER A 57 -4.55 -4.90 11.16
C SER A 57 -5.38 -5.28 12.40
N ARG A 58 -4.91 -6.25 13.20
CA ARG A 58 -5.54 -6.61 14.47
C ARG A 58 -5.49 -5.47 15.49
N ALA A 59 -4.36 -4.80 15.63
CA ALA A 59 -4.20 -3.68 16.56
C ALA A 59 -5.14 -2.51 16.22
N VAL A 60 -5.29 -2.17 14.93
CA VAL A 60 -6.22 -1.12 14.49
C VAL A 60 -7.67 -1.47 14.86
N ILE A 61 -8.12 -2.69 14.55
CA ILE A 61 -9.49 -3.13 14.91
C ILE A 61 -9.71 -3.09 16.42
N GLN A 62 -8.71 -3.50 17.22
CA GLN A 62 -8.80 -3.43 18.67
C GLN A 62 -8.94 -1.98 19.17
N ILE A 63 -8.14 -1.05 18.66
CA ILE A 63 -8.22 0.38 19.02
C ILE A 63 -9.59 0.95 18.64
N LEU A 64 -10.07 0.67 17.42
CA LEU A 64 -11.40 1.13 16.97
C LEU A 64 -12.52 0.56 17.86
N GLY A 65 -12.39 -0.68 18.31
CA GLY A 65 -13.30 -1.29 19.28
C GLY A 65 -13.26 -0.63 20.65
N LEU A 66 -12.08 -0.25 21.16
CA LEU A 66 -11.92 0.46 22.43
C LEU A 66 -12.56 1.86 22.41
N HIS A 67 -12.58 2.50 21.24
CA HIS A 67 -13.26 3.79 21.03
C HIS A 67 -14.74 3.65 20.64
N GLU A 68 -15.30 2.42 20.70
CA GLU A 68 -16.70 2.12 20.40
C GLU A 68 -17.17 2.67 19.05
N VAL A 69 -16.28 2.62 18.04
CA VAL A 69 -16.61 3.11 16.69
C VAL A 69 -17.75 2.26 16.11
N PRO A 70 -18.90 2.86 15.74
CA PRO A 70 -20.03 2.10 15.23
C PRO A 70 -19.71 1.42 13.90
N LYS A 71 -20.04 0.12 13.78
CA LYS A 71 -19.75 -0.67 12.58
C LYS A 71 -20.41 -0.09 11.33
N GLU A 72 -21.59 0.51 11.46
CA GLU A 72 -22.34 1.14 10.37
C GLU A 72 -21.68 2.41 9.81
N LYS A 73 -20.77 3.04 10.56
CA LYS A 73 -19.97 4.19 10.12
C LYS A 73 -18.62 3.77 9.54
N MET A 74 -18.31 2.48 9.57
CA MET A 74 -17.06 1.91 9.09
C MET A 74 -17.30 1.06 7.84
N GLN A 75 -16.44 1.23 6.85
CA GLN A 75 -16.30 0.28 5.74
C GLN A 75 -14.92 -0.35 5.80
N THR A 76 -14.83 -1.67 5.61
CA THR A 76 -13.54 -2.38 5.58
C THR A 76 -13.35 -3.09 4.25
N TYR A 77 -12.12 -3.09 3.73
CA TYR A 77 -11.75 -3.81 2.52
C TYR A 77 -10.56 -4.73 2.79
N ASN A 78 -10.69 -6.00 2.43
CA ASN A 78 -9.62 -6.98 2.56
C ASN A 78 -8.68 -6.93 1.35
N VAL A 79 -7.50 -6.34 1.53
CA VAL A 79 -6.51 -6.19 0.44
C VAL A 79 -5.81 -7.51 0.07
N LEU A 80 -6.08 -8.61 0.77
CA LEU A 80 -5.54 -9.93 0.42
C LEU A 80 -6.37 -10.65 -0.65
N GLU A 81 -7.65 -10.28 -0.79
CA GLU A 81 -8.55 -10.86 -1.79
C GLU A 81 -8.44 -10.17 -3.14
N ASP A 82 -8.00 -8.91 -3.17
CA ASP A 82 -7.87 -8.11 -4.38
C ASP A 82 -6.46 -7.51 -4.49
N GLN A 83 -5.69 -8.07 -5.42
CA GLN A 83 -4.30 -7.65 -5.67
C GLN A 83 -4.21 -6.31 -6.42
N GLU A 84 -5.23 -5.96 -7.21
CA GLU A 84 -5.32 -4.67 -7.89
C GLU A 84 -5.64 -3.56 -6.88
N LEU A 85 -6.62 -3.77 -6.00
CA LEU A 85 -6.93 -2.87 -4.89
C LEU A 85 -5.71 -2.67 -3.98
N ARG A 86 -4.99 -3.76 -3.67
CA ARG A 86 -3.79 -3.72 -2.83
C ARG A 86 -2.67 -2.88 -3.43
N ASN A 87 -2.53 -2.89 -4.75
CA ASN A 87 -1.50 -2.10 -5.43
C ASN A 87 -1.96 -0.65 -5.52
N SER A 88 -3.16 -0.42 -6.04
CA SER A 88 -3.73 0.90 -6.24
C SER A 88 -3.82 1.74 -4.96
N ILE A 89 -4.19 1.16 -3.81
CA ILE A 89 -4.24 1.91 -2.55
C ILE A 89 -2.86 2.42 -2.09
N LYS A 90 -1.77 1.72 -2.45
CA LYS A 90 -0.39 2.15 -2.15
C LYS A 90 0.11 3.23 -3.11
N GLU A 91 -0.56 3.44 -4.23
CA GLU A 91 -0.25 4.51 -5.18
C GLU A 91 -1.13 5.74 -4.92
N TYR A 92 -2.32 5.52 -4.38
CA TYR A 92 -3.26 6.56 -4.00
C TYR A 92 -2.81 7.35 -2.76
N SER A 93 -2.22 6.67 -1.76
CA SER A 93 -1.70 7.23 -0.50
C SER A 93 -0.19 7.41 -0.51
#